data_AF-A0A4Q9QAA2-F1
#
_entry.id   AF-A0A4Q9QAA2-F1
#
_cell.length_a   1.000
_cell.length_b   1.000
_cell.length_c   1.000
_cell.angle_alpha   90.00
_cell.angle_beta   90.00
_cell.angle_gamma   90.00
#
_symmetry.space_group_name_H-M   'P 1'
#
loop_
_entity.id
_entity.type
_entity.pdbx_description
1 polymer ?
#
loop_
_entity_poly.entity_id
_entity_poly.type
_entity_poly.pdbx_seq_one_letter_code
_entity_poly.pdbx_strand_id
1 'polypeptide(L)'
;MSTKLEYLTEEQVNQFRSDGYLRLPSFLEPDEVEALLTRTRQLLDNFSLEDHPLTRFTTGDDNHVGDDYFLTSGDKIRYFLEEDAVSDGKLNREKQKAVNKIGHGLHELDPVFRKVTLENEKIRAVVRDLQFHHDPVALQSMVICKQPHIGGEVPEHNDSTFLYTNPPSALGFWIPLEKCTPENGALSFLPGSHLTTKITKRFVRLPEGGTGFEELIPPEQAPQHPEGKYVLEACTPGDLVLIHGSVLHKSERNTSTHTRFAYTFHMIESPPYAEYDAKNWLQPTPKTPFPHILDAPNSTVVPVGA
;
A
#
# COMPACT_ATOMS: atom_id res chain seq x y z
N MET A 1 -14.77 -7.40 29.55
CA MET A 1 -14.71 -5.95 29.85
C MET A 1 -14.39 -5.27 28.55
N SER A 2 -15.21 -4.33 28.07
CA SER A 2 -14.89 -3.58 26.85
C SER A 2 -13.62 -2.77 27.13
N THR A 3 -12.53 -3.06 26.42
CA THR A 3 -11.32 -2.25 26.44
C THR A 3 -11.69 -0.88 25.88
N LYS A 4 -11.47 0.18 26.66
CA LYS A 4 -11.75 1.55 26.25
C LYS A 4 -10.88 1.87 25.03
N LEU A 5 -11.51 2.23 23.91
CA LEU A 5 -10.83 2.70 22.70
C LEU A 5 -10.07 4.01 22.98
N GLU A 6 -8.89 4.15 22.38
CA GLU A 6 -7.97 5.27 22.58
C GLU A 6 -8.21 6.42 21.58
N TYR A 7 -8.60 6.09 20.35
CA TYR A 7 -8.71 7.00 19.21
C TYR A 7 -10.00 6.79 18.40
N LEU A 8 -10.28 5.55 17.98
CA LEU A 8 -11.46 5.21 17.18
C LEU A 8 -12.73 5.17 18.03
N THR A 9 -13.87 5.43 17.40
CA THR A 9 -15.18 5.12 17.98
C THR A 9 -15.57 3.67 17.71
N GLU A 10 -16.50 3.12 18.51
CA GLU A 10 -17.05 1.78 18.25
C GLU A 10 -17.71 1.71 16.86
N GLU A 11 -18.35 2.79 16.41
CA GLU A 11 -18.95 2.89 15.08
C GLU A 11 -17.88 2.79 13.98
N GLN A 12 -16.75 3.48 14.11
CA GLN A 12 -15.64 3.41 13.16
C GLN A 12 -15.01 2.01 13.11
N VAL A 13 -14.80 1.37 14.26
CA VAL A 13 -14.31 -0.02 14.32
C VAL A 13 -15.29 -0.96 13.61
N ASN A 14 -16.60 -0.81 13.86
CA ASN A 14 -17.62 -1.62 13.21
C ASN A 14 -17.72 -1.36 11.70
N GLN A 15 -17.53 -0.11 11.26
CA GLN A 15 -17.49 0.24 9.84
C GLN A 15 -16.31 -0.43 9.14
N PHE A 16 -15.10 -0.34 9.70
CA PHE A 16 -13.94 -1.05 9.14
C PHE A 16 -14.20 -2.55 9.02
N ARG A 17 -14.84 -3.15 10.04
CA ARG A 17 -15.16 -4.58 10.05
C ARG A 17 -16.19 -4.98 9.00
N SER A 18 -17.20 -4.14 8.80
CA SER A 18 -18.28 -4.34 7.82
C SER A 18 -17.79 -4.12 6.38
N ASP A 19 -17.01 -3.06 6.16
CA ASP A 19 -16.76 -2.54 4.83
C ASP A 19 -15.38 -2.94 4.29
N GLY A 20 -14.44 -3.30 5.17
CA GLY A 20 -13.07 -3.66 4.81
C GLY A 20 -12.18 -2.44 4.55
N TYR A 21 -12.70 -1.24 4.73
CA TYR A 21 -11.93 -0.01 4.70
C TYR A 21 -12.57 1.04 5.60
N LEU A 22 -11.80 2.05 6.01
CA LEU A 22 -12.29 3.14 6.84
C LEU A 22 -11.52 4.42 6.56
N ARG A 23 -12.23 5.51 6.29
CA ARG A 23 -11.64 6.84 6.20
C ARG A 23 -11.72 7.57 7.54
N LEU A 24 -10.60 8.17 7.93
CA LEU A 24 -10.42 9.02 9.09
C LEU A 24 -10.05 10.43 8.59
N PRO A 25 -11.00 11.37 8.54
CA PRO A 25 -10.73 12.72 8.06
C PRO A 25 -9.74 13.47 8.97
N SER A 26 -8.89 14.31 8.38
CA SER A 26 -7.93 15.16 9.10
C SER A 26 -7.07 14.38 10.12
N PHE A 27 -6.61 13.19 9.74
CA PHE A 27 -5.82 12.32 10.59
C PHE A 27 -4.42 12.87 10.85
N LEU A 28 -3.73 13.37 9.82
CA LEU A 28 -2.46 14.08 9.95
C LEU A 28 -2.70 15.58 10.03
N GLU A 29 -1.87 16.25 10.83
CA GLU A 29 -1.86 17.70 10.90
C GLU A 29 -1.29 18.32 9.62
N PRO A 30 -1.68 19.56 9.25
CA PRO A 30 -1.21 20.20 8.03
C PRO A 30 0.32 20.30 7.89
N ASP A 31 1.06 20.44 9.00
CA ASP A 31 2.52 20.48 9.01
C ASP A 31 3.15 19.10 8.78
N GLU A 32 2.54 18.02 9.28
CA GLU A 32 2.92 16.64 8.96
C GLU A 32 2.75 16.36 7.45
N VAL A 33 1.64 16.80 6.88
CA VAL A 33 1.36 16.67 5.44
C VAL A 33 2.38 17.46 4.60
N GLU A 34 2.63 18.73 4.95
CA GLU A 34 3.58 19.56 4.21
C GLU A 34 5.01 19.02 4.31
N ALA A 35 5.40 18.45 5.46
CA ALA A 35 6.70 17.81 5.63
C ALA A 35 6.86 16.60 4.68
N LEU A 36 5.86 15.72 4.60
CA LEU A 36 5.87 14.58 3.67
C LEU A 36 5.90 15.04 2.20
N LEU A 37 5.11 16.06 1.86
CA LEU A 37 5.01 16.60 0.51
C LEU A 37 6.33 17.27 0.08
N THR A 38 6.91 18.09 0.95
CA THR A 38 8.22 18.71 0.75
C THR A 38 9.30 17.64 0.57
N ARG A 39 9.31 16.62 1.43
CA ARG A 39 10.30 15.55 1.33
C ARG A 39 10.14 14.73 0.06
N THR A 40 8.90 14.44 -0.35
CA THR A 40 8.61 13.79 -1.63
C THR A 40 9.20 14.56 -2.81
N ARG A 41 8.98 15.89 -2.87
CA ARG A 41 9.53 16.75 -3.93
C ARG A 41 11.06 16.71 -3.95
N GLN A 42 11.70 16.80 -2.77
CA GLN A 42 13.16 16.67 -2.67
C GLN A 42 13.67 15.31 -3.16
N LEU A 43 12.97 14.22 -2.86
CA LEU A 43 13.34 12.89 -3.36
C LEU A 43 13.23 12.81 -4.88
N LEU A 44 12.20 13.41 -5.47
CA LEU A 44 12.00 13.48 -6.93
C LEU A 44 13.01 14.40 -7.64
N ASP A 45 13.45 15.47 -6.98
CA ASP A 45 14.44 16.38 -7.55
C ASP A 45 15.85 15.77 -7.53
N ASN A 46 16.18 15.04 -6.45
CA ASN A 46 17.54 14.57 -6.19
C ASN A 46 17.88 13.19 -6.80
N PHE A 47 16.90 12.40 -7.24
CA PHE A 47 17.24 11.06 -7.77
C PHE A 47 17.97 11.13 -9.10
N SER A 48 18.95 10.25 -9.29
CA SER A 48 19.73 10.18 -10.53
C SER A 48 19.13 9.18 -11.51
N LEU A 49 19.25 9.49 -12.81
CA LEU A 49 18.99 8.55 -13.89
C LEU A 49 20.24 7.84 -14.40
N GLU A 50 21.43 8.24 -13.95
CA GLU A 50 22.71 7.73 -14.47
C GLU A 50 22.83 6.20 -14.33
N ASP A 51 22.47 5.68 -13.16
CA ASP A 51 22.46 4.24 -12.87
C ASP A 51 21.03 3.66 -12.83
N HIS A 52 20.02 4.41 -13.29
CA HIS A 52 18.64 3.97 -13.21
C HIS A 52 18.27 3.10 -14.42
N PRO A 53 17.79 1.87 -14.24
CA PRO A 53 17.45 0.93 -15.33
C PRO A 53 16.19 1.31 -16.14
N LEU A 54 15.66 2.51 -15.96
CA LEU A 54 14.33 2.93 -16.43
C LEU A 54 13.19 1.93 -16.13
N THR A 55 13.28 1.19 -15.01
CA THR A 55 12.24 0.23 -14.59
C THR A 55 10.87 0.90 -14.54
N ARG A 56 9.90 0.27 -15.21
CA ARG A 56 8.52 0.74 -15.32
C ARG A 56 7.64 0.01 -14.30
N PHE A 57 6.63 0.69 -13.81
CA PHE A 57 5.56 0.03 -13.06
C PHE A 57 4.48 -0.46 -14.04
N THR A 58 4.25 -1.76 -14.10
CA THR A 58 3.20 -2.39 -14.92
C THR A 58 2.30 -3.24 -14.03
N THR A 59 0.99 -3.17 -14.22
CA THR A 59 -0.02 -3.89 -13.42
C THR A 59 -0.62 -5.12 -14.13
N GLY A 60 -0.16 -5.44 -15.34
CA GLY A 60 -0.69 -6.55 -16.14
C GLY A 60 -0.09 -7.92 -15.75
N ASP A 61 -0.92 -8.96 -15.79
CA ASP A 61 -0.54 -10.35 -15.49
C ASP A 61 0.49 -10.94 -16.47
N ASP A 62 0.64 -10.36 -17.67
CA ASP A 62 1.42 -10.91 -18.79
C ASP A 62 2.89 -10.43 -18.90
N ASN A 63 3.39 -9.59 -17.98
CA ASN A 63 4.74 -9.04 -18.09
C ASN A 63 5.52 -9.16 -16.78
N HIS A 64 6.70 -9.76 -16.87
CA HIS A 64 7.67 -9.87 -15.78
C HIS A 64 7.95 -8.50 -15.14
N VAL A 65 7.32 -8.23 -13.99
CA VAL A 65 7.75 -7.14 -13.12
C VAL A 65 9.00 -7.60 -12.39
N GLY A 66 10.16 -7.15 -12.84
CA GLY A 66 11.33 -7.11 -11.96
C GLY A 66 12.58 -7.64 -12.60
N ASP A 67 13.31 -6.70 -13.19
CA ASP A 67 14.75 -6.70 -13.04
C ASP A 67 15.13 -6.67 -11.53
N ASP A 68 16.40 -6.94 -11.23
CA ASP A 68 16.92 -6.93 -9.86
C ASP A 68 16.63 -5.63 -9.10
N TYR A 69 16.34 -4.53 -9.81
CA TYR A 69 16.02 -3.23 -9.23
C TYR A 69 14.66 -3.21 -8.52
N PHE A 70 13.65 -3.94 -8.99
CA PHE A 70 12.42 -4.09 -8.21
C PHE A 70 12.61 -5.06 -7.05
N LEU A 71 13.10 -6.26 -7.32
CA LEU A 71 13.19 -7.34 -6.34
C LEU A 71 14.10 -7.01 -5.16
N THR A 72 15.12 -6.17 -5.33
CA THR A 72 16.01 -5.77 -4.23
C THR A 72 15.66 -4.41 -3.62
N SER A 73 14.43 -3.90 -3.83
CA SER A 73 14.00 -2.56 -3.39
C SER A 73 13.34 -2.52 -2.00
N GLY A 74 13.04 -3.66 -1.38
CA GLY A 74 12.32 -3.76 -0.11
C GLY A 74 12.93 -2.92 1.02
N ASP A 75 14.26 -2.86 1.06
CA ASP A 75 15.09 -2.16 2.05
C ASP A 75 15.76 -0.90 1.45
N LYS A 76 15.17 -0.29 0.42
CA LYS A 76 15.73 0.88 -0.30
C LYS A 76 14.68 1.92 -0.61
N ILE A 77 15.15 3.12 -0.96
CA ILE A 77 14.34 4.16 -1.60
C ILE A 77 14.72 4.16 -3.08
N ARG A 78 13.85 3.59 -3.91
CA ARG A 78 13.98 3.44 -5.36
C ARG A 78 12.78 4.05 -6.07
N TYR A 79 12.94 4.28 -7.37
CA TYR A 79 12.01 5.05 -8.19
C TYR A 79 11.49 4.15 -9.30
N PHE A 80 10.19 4.16 -9.52
CA PHE A 80 9.54 3.35 -10.55
C PHE A 80 8.79 4.28 -11.47
N LEU A 81 9.04 4.17 -12.77
CA LEU A 81 8.55 5.12 -13.75
C LEU A 81 7.16 4.72 -14.27
N GLU A 82 6.36 5.73 -14.65
CA GLU A 82 5.15 5.52 -15.43
C GLU A 82 5.51 4.92 -16.79
N GLU A 83 4.72 3.96 -17.26
CA GLU A 83 4.92 3.34 -18.57
C GLU A 83 4.93 4.40 -19.69
N ASP A 84 3.94 5.30 -19.65
CA ASP A 84 3.77 6.39 -20.63
C ASP A 84 4.82 7.51 -20.52
N ALA A 85 5.73 7.45 -19.55
CA ALA A 85 6.84 8.40 -19.43
C ALA A 85 8.10 7.93 -20.18
N VAL A 86 8.14 6.68 -20.64
CA VAL A 86 9.30 6.09 -21.32
C VAL A 86 8.93 5.72 -22.76
N SER A 87 9.60 6.35 -23.73
CA SER A 87 9.46 6.04 -25.16
C SER A 87 10.85 5.77 -25.74
N ASP A 88 10.99 4.70 -26.53
CA ASP A 88 12.25 4.34 -27.21
C ASP A 88 13.47 4.30 -26.28
N GLY A 89 13.26 3.80 -25.05
CA GLY A 89 14.30 3.68 -24.03
C GLY A 89 14.76 5.03 -23.43
N LYS A 90 13.97 6.09 -23.58
CA LYS A 90 14.27 7.43 -23.03
C LYS A 90 13.03 8.04 -22.37
N LEU A 91 13.26 8.96 -21.45
CA LEU A 91 12.17 9.76 -20.91
C LEU A 91 11.62 10.74 -21.95
N ASN A 92 10.31 10.85 -22.04
CA ASN A 92 9.62 11.84 -22.87
C ASN A 92 9.24 13.12 -22.09
N ARG A 93 9.67 13.22 -20.82
CA ARG A 93 9.38 14.30 -19.90
C ARG A 93 10.46 14.43 -18.83
N GLU A 94 10.37 15.46 -18.01
CA GLU A 94 11.26 15.67 -16.87
C GLU A 94 11.16 14.50 -15.87
N LYS A 95 12.29 14.08 -15.29
CA LYS A 95 12.40 12.87 -14.44
C LYS A 95 11.41 12.89 -13.26
N GLN A 96 11.25 14.04 -12.61
CA GLN A 96 10.35 14.23 -11.48
C GLN A 96 8.87 14.10 -11.86
N LYS A 97 8.55 14.25 -13.15
CA LYS A 97 7.20 14.07 -13.73
C LYS A 97 7.02 12.70 -14.38
N ALA A 98 8.03 11.84 -14.34
CA ALA A 98 8.02 10.49 -14.91
C ALA A 98 7.81 9.40 -13.86
N VAL A 99 8.01 9.70 -12.57
CA VAL A 99 7.91 8.71 -11.49
C VAL A 99 6.45 8.37 -11.21
N ASN A 100 6.11 7.08 -11.26
CA ASN A 100 4.84 6.51 -10.80
C ASN A 100 4.83 6.36 -9.28
N LYS A 101 5.89 5.77 -8.72
CA LYS A 101 6.05 5.59 -7.28
C LYS A 101 7.50 5.60 -6.80
N ILE A 102 7.67 5.89 -5.51
CA ILE A 102 8.92 5.77 -4.76
C ILE A 102 8.73 4.68 -3.70
N GLY A 103 9.65 3.73 -3.55
CA GLY A 103 9.52 2.63 -2.58
C GLY A 103 10.76 1.75 -2.46
N HIS A 104 10.81 0.75 -1.57
CA HIS A 104 9.73 0.33 -0.66
C HIS A 104 10.08 0.52 0.83
N GLY A 105 11.24 1.12 1.13
CA GLY A 105 11.77 1.31 2.50
C GLY A 105 11.75 2.75 3.03
N LEU A 106 10.85 3.62 2.56
CA LEU A 106 10.75 5.02 3.04
C LEU A 106 10.54 5.10 4.57
N HIS A 107 9.63 4.29 5.13
CA HIS A 107 9.33 4.24 6.56
C HIS A 107 10.53 3.88 7.44
N GLU A 108 11.51 3.17 6.88
CA GLU A 108 12.70 2.72 7.60
C GLU A 108 13.86 3.70 7.42
N LEU A 109 14.06 4.18 6.19
CA LEU A 109 15.28 4.90 5.79
C LEU A 109 15.15 6.42 5.82
N ASP A 110 13.94 6.97 5.78
CA ASP A 110 13.71 8.41 5.73
C ASP A 110 13.04 8.92 7.01
N PRO A 111 13.67 9.84 7.77
CA PRO A 111 13.15 10.30 9.04
C PRO A 111 11.74 10.91 8.99
N VAL A 112 11.37 11.54 7.87
CA VAL A 112 10.04 12.19 7.75
C VAL A 112 8.94 11.15 7.63
N PHE A 113 9.16 10.11 6.81
CA PHE A 113 8.20 9.02 6.64
C PHE A 113 8.20 8.08 7.85
N ARG A 114 9.38 7.85 8.46
CA ARG A 114 9.53 7.10 9.71
C ARG A 114 8.72 7.70 10.84
N LYS A 115 8.79 9.03 11.01
CA LYS A 115 8.06 9.75 12.05
C LYS A 115 6.56 9.47 11.98
N VAL A 116 6.00 9.37 10.77
CA VAL A 116 4.59 9.06 10.56
C VAL A 116 4.31 7.58 10.78
N THR A 117 5.10 6.67 10.24
CA THR A 117 4.78 5.22 10.28
C THR A 117 5.13 4.53 11.60
N LEU A 118 6.28 4.83 12.20
CA LEU A 118 6.83 4.08 13.33
C LEU A 118 6.79 4.84 14.66
N GLU A 119 6.68 6.18 14.60
CA GLU A 119 6.78 7.06 15.79
C GLU A 119 5.50 7.85 16.07
N ASN A 120 4.43 7.64 15.29
CA ASN A 120 3.16 8.36 15.44
C ASN A 120 2.20 7.63 16.39
N GLU A 121 1.96 8.24 17.56
CA GLU A 121 1.06 7.69 18.57
C GLU A 121 -0.39 7.56 18.10
N LYS A 122 -0.88 8.41 17.17
CA LYS A 122 -2.22 8.27 16.59
C LYS A 122 -2.32 6.98 15.78
N ILE A 123 -1.28 6.61 15.02
CA ILE A 123 -1.25 5.35 14.26
C ILE A 123 -1.26 4.16 15.21
N ARG A 124 -0.42 4.20 16.26
CA ARG A 124 -0.36 3.13 17.26
C ARG A 124 -1.71 2.96 17.98
N ALA A 125 -2.38 4.06 18.32
CA ALA A 125 -3.71 4.03 18.93
C ALA A 125 -4.76 3.42 17.98
N VAL A 126 -4.77 3.79 16.70
CA VAL A 126 -5.64 3.17 15.69
C VAL A 126 -5.40 1.67 15.58
N VAL A 127 -4.13 1.23 15.56
CA VAL A 127 -3.77 -0.20 15.50
C VAL A 127 -4.24 -0.95 16.75
N ARG A 128 -4.09 -0.36 17.94
CA ARG A 128 -4.60 -0.92 19.21
C ARG A 128 -6.13 -1.02 19.21
N ASP A 129 -6.82 0.00 18.73
CA ASP A 129 -8.28 0.06 18.72
C ASP A 129 -8.92 -0.92 17.72
N LEU A 130 -8.31 -1.09 16.55
CA LEU A 130 -8.78 -2.06 15.56
C LEU A 130 -8.68 -3.50 16.09
N GLN A 131 -7.65 -3.77 16.90
CA GLN A 131 -7.31 -5.11 17.38
C GLN A 131 -7.20 -6.11 16.22
N PHE A 132 -6.75 -5.63 15.05
CA PHE A 132 -6.63 -6.45 13.84
C PHE A 132 -5.42 -7.38 13.91
N HIS A 133 -4.36 -6.95 14.60
CA HIS A 133 -3.11 -7.68 14.82
C HIS A 133 -2.78 -7.81 16.30
N HIS A 134 -2.07 -8.88 16.66
CA HIS A 134 -1.43 -9.07 17.94
C HIS A 134 -0.13 -8.26 18.00
N ASP A 135 0.80 -8.48 17.06
CA ASP A 135 2.10 -7.81 17.04
C ASP A 135 2.50 -7.42 15.61
N PRO A 136 1.95 -6.31 15.10
CA PRO A 136 2.15 -5.92 13.71
C PRO A 136 3.54 -5.36 13.43
N VAL A 137 4.06 -5.69 12.25
CA VAL A 137 5.32 -5.17 11.72
C VAL A 137 5.11 -4.41 10.41
N ALA A 138 5.86 -3.34 10.19
CA ALA A 138 5.82 -2.56 8.95
C ALA A 138 6.51 -3.34 7.81
N LEU A 139 5.75 -3.67 6.78
CA LEU A 139 6.21 -4.49 5.66
C LEU A 139 6.85 -3.66 4.55
N GLN A 140 6.16 -2.60 4.14
CA GLN A 140 6.56 -1.74 3.03
C GLN A 140 5.97 -0.35 3.16
N SER A 141 6.54 0.59 2.42
CA SER A 141 6.02 1.95 2.29
C SER A 141 6.33 2.53 0.93
N MET A 142 5.41 3.31 0.38
CA MET A 142 5.52 3.93 -0.93
C MET A 142 4.99 5.36 -0.92
N VAL A 143 5.54 6.20 -1.80
CA VAL A 143 4.83 7.38 -2.28
C VAL A 143 4.29 7.06 -3.67
N ILE A 144 2.99 7.26 -3.89
CA ILE A 144 2.32 7.10 -5.17
C ILE A 144 2.10 8.49 -5.77
N CYS A 145 2.64 8.76 -6.95
CA CYS A 145 2.65 10.09 -7.54
C CYS A 145 1.38 10.42 -8.34
N LYS A 146 0.82 9.45 -9.10
CA LYS A 146 -0.26 9.68 -10.09
C LYS A 146 -0.01 10.98 -10.87
N GLN A 147 0.98 10.95 -11.76
CA GLN A 147 1.39 12.13 -12.51
C GLN A 147 0.23 12.68 -13.37
N PRO A 148 0.19 13.99 -13.67
CA PRO A 148 -0.84 14.56 -14.53
C PRO A 148 -0.90 13.87 -15.88
N HIS A 149 -2.12 13.56 -16.34
CA HIS A 149 -2.45 12.89 -17.62
C HIS A 149 -1.93 11.46 -17.83
N ILE A 150 -0.80 11.10 -17.24
CA ILE A 150 -0.15 9.80 -17.43
C ILE A 150 -0.20 8.91 -16.20
N GLY A 151 -0.73 9.40 -15.08
CA GLY A 151 -0.79 8.63 -13.84
C GLY A 151 -1.57 7.35 -14.04
N GLY A 152 -0.88 6.22 -14.18
CA GLY A 152 -1.47 4.95 -14.62
C GLY A 152 -2.60 4.49 -13.72
N GLU A 153 -3.62 3.85 -14.29
CA GLU A 153 -4.65 3.18 -13.49
C GLU A 153 -4.04 2.07 -12.63
N VAL A 154 -4.69 1.78 -11.51
CA VAL A 154 -4.40 0.58 -10.72
C VAL A 154 -5.66 -0.29 -10.84
N PRO A 155 -5.59 -1.43 -11.55
CA PRO A 155 -6.71 -2.34 -11.70
C PRO A 155 -7.24 -2.82 -10.36
N GLU A 156 -8.43 -3.41 -10.41
CA GLU A 156 -9.03 -4.07 -9.26
C GLU A 156 -8.11 -5.17 -8.71
N HIS A 157 -7.82 -5.07 -7.42
CA HIS A 157 -7.00 -6.04 -6.71
C HIS A 157 -7.30 -6.03 -5.21
N ASN A 158 -6.66 -6.96 -4.50
CA ASN A 158 -6.52 -6.95 -3.05
C ASN A 158 -5.03 -7.01 -2.71
N ASP A 159 -4.62 -6.37 -1.61
CA ASP A 159 -3.22 -6.28 -1.21
C ASP A 159 -2.66 -7.63 -0.75
N SER A 160 -3.50 -8.49 -0.15
CA SER A 160 -3.12 -9.83 0.31
C SER A 160 -2.64 -10.76 -0.81
N THR A 161 -2.95 -10.46 -2.08
CA THR A 161 -2.33 -11.13 -3.24
C THR A 161 -0.83 -10.84 -3.33
N PHE A 162 -0.41 -9.62 -3.02
CA PHE A 162 0.98 -9.17 -3.17
C PHE A 162 1.79 -9.25 -1.87
N LEU A 163 1.10 -9.17 -0.73
CA LEU A 163 1.65 -9.10 0.62
C LEU A 163 1.18 -10.33 1.42
N TYR A 164 1.37 -11.50 0.83
CA TYR A 164 0.74 -12.73 1.29
C TYR A 164 1.25 -13.17 2.67
N THR A 165 0.32 -13.55 3.53
CA THR A 165 0.56 -14.20 4.81
C THR A 165 -0.46 -15.32 5.00
N ASN A 166 -0.16 -16.31 5.85
CA ASN A 166 -1.08 -17.38 6.19
C ASN A 166 -1.32 -17.42 7.72
N PRO A 167 -2.52 -17.06 8.22
CA PRO A 167 -3.65 -16.50 7.46
C PRO A 167 -3.35 -15.08 6.91
N PRO A 168 -4.12 -14.58 5.92
CA PRO A 168 -3.95 -13.23 5.39
C PRO A 168 -4.07 -12.15 6.47
N SER A 169 -3.10 -11.24 6.51
CA SER A 169 -2.99 -10.23 7.57
C SER A 169 -2.58 -8.85 7.08
N ALA A 170 -2.53 -8.59 5.77
CA ALA A 170 -2.14 -7.27 5.28
C ALA A 170 -3.14 -6.19 5.75
N LEU A 171 -2.61 -5.06 6.22
CA LEU A 171 -3.38 -3.85 6.55
C LEU A 171 -2.67 -2.65 5.93
N GLY A 172 -3.35 -1.98 5.00
CA GLY A 172 -2.87 -0.79 4.31
C GLY A 172 -3.29 0.48 5.02
N PHE A 173 -2.37 1.45 5.05
CA PHE A 173 -2.59 2.82 5.49
C PHE A 173 -2.31 3.70 4.28
N TRP A 174 -3.29 4.45 3.83
CA TRP A 174 -3.18 5.32 2.66
C TRP A 174 -3.52 6.76 3.03
N ILE A 175 -2.57 7.66 2.83
CA ILE A 175 -2.63 9.05 3.28
C ILE A 175 -2.47 9.95 2.05
N PRO A 176 -3.53 10.64 1.60
CA PRO A 176 -3.42 11.64 0.56
C PRO A 176 -2.58 12.83 1.05
N LEU A 177 -1.55 13.20 0.29
CA LEU A 177 -0.77 14.41 0.53
C LEU A 177 -1.30 15.59 -0.29
N GLU A 178 -2.09 15.29 -1.32
CA GLU A 178 -2.78 16.23 -2.19
C GLU A 178 -4.26 15.88 -2.28
N LYS A 179 -5.09 16.83 -2.73
CA LYS A 179 -6.53 16.59 -2.89
C LYS A 179 -6.76 15.44 -3.86
N CYS A 180 -7.62 14.49 -3.48
CA CYS A 180 -7.94 13.31 -4.27
C CYS A 180 -9.38 13.39 -4.76
N THR A 181 -9.55 13.36 -6.07
CA THR A 181 -10.82 13.54 -6.77
C THR A 181 -11.03 12.39 -7.76
N PRO A 182 -12.25 12.19 -8.28
CA PRO A 182 -12.46 11.20 -9.33
C PRO A 182 -11.51 11.38 -10.53
N GLU A 183 -11.25 12.63 -10.92
CA GLU A 183 -10.50 12.98 -12.14
C GLU A 183 -8.99 12.76 -12.00
N ASN A 184 -8.46 12.80 -10.78
CA ASN A 184 -7.03 12.55 -10.51
C ASN A 184 -6.74 11.17 -9.90
N GLY A 185 -7.71 10.26 -9.96
CA GLY A 185 -7.54 8.86 -9.60
C GLY A 185 -7.65 8.60 -8.10
N ALA A 186 -8.71 9.10 -7.46
CA ALA A 186 -9.13 8.66 -6.13
C ALA A 186 -9.42 7.15 -6.10
N LEU A 187 -9.31 6.56 -4.91
CA LEU A 187 -9.55 5.14 -4.70
C LEU A 187 -11.04 4.83 -4.83
N SER A 188 -11.35 3.62 -5.29
CA SER A 188 -12.69 3.04 -5.21
C SER A 188 -12.61 1.68 -4.54
N PHE A 189 -13.51 1.43 -3.60
CA PHE A 189 -13.57 0.19 -2.82
C PHE A 189 -14.87 -0.55 -3.11
N LEU A 190 -14.87 -1.87 -3.01
CA LEU A 190 -16.09 -2.67 -2.95
C LEU A 190 -16.36 -3.05 -1.49
N PRO A 191 -17.25 -2.33 -0.77
CA PRO A 191 -17.48 -2.55 0.65
C PRO A 191 -17.90 -4.00 0.94
N GLY A 192 -17.30 -4.62 1.96
CA GLY A 192 -17.62 -5.97 2.40
C GLY A 192 -17.00 -7.08 1.54
N SER A 193 -16.29 -6.74 0.47
CA SER A 193 -15.63 -7.73 -0.41
C SER A 193 -14.56 -8.55 0.31
N HIS A 194 -13.96 -8.04 1.38
CA HIS A 194 -13.02 -8.80 2.23
C HIS A 194 -13.65 -9.98 2.97
N LEU A 195 -14.98 -10.00 3.11
CA LEU A 195 -15.73 -11.10 3.74
C LEU A 195 -16.15 -12.17 2.74
N THR A 196 -16.25 -11.81 1.46
CA THR A 196 -16.90 -12.64 0.42
C THR A 196 -15.94 -13.07 -0.68
N THR A 197 -14.86 -12.32 -0.90
CA THR A 197 -13.88 -12.59 -1.96
C THR A 197 -12.66 -13.27 -1.37
N LYS A 198 -12.40 -14.50 -1.81
CA LYS A 198 -11.22 -15.25 -1.40
C LYS A 198 -9.98 -14.74 -2.11
N ILE A 199 -8.84 -14.82 -1.44
CA ILE A 199 -7.54 -14.66 -2.09
C ILE A 199 -7.30 -15.92 -2.92
N THR A 200 -7.27 -15.79 -4.25
CA THR A 200 -7.20 -16.94 -5.17
C THR A 200 -5.81 -17.19 -5.72
N LYS A 201 -4.95 -16.16 -5.74
CA LYS A 201 -3.58 -16.22 -6.22
C LYS A 201 -2.66 -15.39 -5.33
N ARG A 202 -1.37 -15.63 -5.42
CA ARG A 202 -0.33 -14.83 -4.76
C ARG A 202 0.80 -14.46 -5.72
N PHE A 203 1.37 -13.29 -5.53
CA PHE A 203 2.49 -12.78 -6.31
C PHE A 203 3.81 -13.23 -5.68
N VAL A 204 4.61 -13.98 -6.45
CA VAL A 204 5.78 -14.70 -5.95
C VAL A 204 7.04 -14.41 -6.76
N ARG A 205 8.20 -14.57 -6.13
CA ARG A 205 9.49 -14.76 -6.83
C ARG A 205 9.49 -16.12 -7.51
N LEU A 206 9.90 -16.12 -8.78
CA LEU A 206 10.06 -17.36 -9.52
C LEU A 206 11.47 -17.95 -9.28
N PRO A 207 11.62 -19.28 -9.18
CA PRO A 207 12.93 -19.93 -9.03
C PRO A 207 13.95 -19.57 -10.12
N GLU A 208 13.47 -19.33 -11.33
CA GLU A 208 14.25 -18.95 -12.52
C GLU A 208 14.59 -17.44 -12.60
N GLY A 209 14.13 -16.64 -11.64
CA GLY A 209 14.27 -15.19 -11.61
C GLY A 209 13.01 -14.45 -12.04
N GLY A 210 12.88 -13.20 -11.59
CA GLY A 210 11.67 -12.39 -11.80
C GLY A 210 10.51 -12.79 -10.88
N THR A 211 9.29 -12.43 -11.30
CA THR A 211 8.06 -12.67 -10.53
C THR A 211 6.97 -13.28 -11.40
N GLY A 212 5.99 -13.92 -10.74
CA GLY A 212 4.77 -14.42 -11.36
C GLY A 212 3.66 -14.59 -10.33
N PHE A 213 2.57 -15.22 -10.74
CA PHE A 213 1.46 -15.57 -9.87
C PHE A 213 1.39 -17.08 -9.64
N GLU A 214 1.14 -17.47 -8.39
CA GLU A 214 0.87 -18.84 -7.98
C GLU A 214 -0.58 -18.94 -7.50
N GLU A 215 -1.39 -19.80 -8.13
CA GLU A 215 -2.77 -20.04 -7.74
C GLU A 215 -2.84 -20.78 -6.39
N LEU A 216 -3.69 -20.29 -5.49
CA LEU A 216 -3.96 -20.86 -4.16
C LEU A 216 -5.15 -21.84 -4.19
N ILE A 217 -6.04 -21.67 -5.17
CA ILE A 217 -7.18 -22.53 -5.40
C ILE A 217 -7.31 -22.82 -6.90
N PRO A 218 -7.95 -23.94 -7.30
CA PRO A 218 -8.26 -24.18 -8.70
C PRO A 218 -9.16 -23.07 -9.27
N PRO A 219 -8.95 -22.62 -10.53
CA PRO A 219 -9.75 -21.56 -11.14
C PRO A 219 -11.25 -21.82 -11.14
N GLU A 220 -11.67 -23.09 -11.18
CA GLU A 220 -13.10 -23.45 -11.15
C GLU A 220 -13.75 -23.19 -9.78
N GLN A 221 -12.94 -22.99 -8.73
CA GLN A 221 -13.37 -22.67 -7.37
C GLN A 221 -13.28 -21.18 -7.04
N ALA A 222 -12.70 -20.38 -7.94
CA ALA A 222 -12.66 -18.93 -7.79
C ALA A 222 -14.07 -18.33 -8.00
N PRO A 223 -14.51 -17.40 -7.15
CA PRO A 223 -15.75 -16.66 -7.40
C PRO A 223 -15.65 -15.96 -8.76
N GLN A 224 -16.64 -16.16 -9.64
CA GLN A 224 -16.55 -15.66 -11.02
C GLN A 224 -16.53 -14.14 -11.09
N HIS A 225 -17.32 -13.45 -10.26
CA HIS A 225 -17.27 -12.00 -10.12
C HIS A 225 -17.72 -11.59 -8.71
N PRO A 226 -17.03 -10.65 -8.07
CA PRO A 226 -17.50 -10.07 -6.81
C PRO A 226 -18.78 -9.27 -7.06
N GLU A 227 -19.81 -9.48 -6.23
CA GLU A 227 -21.06 -8.74 -6.30
C GLU A 227 -20.99 -7.42 -5.53
N GLY A 228 -21.72 -6.41 -6.00
CA GLY A 228 -21.90 -5.14 -5.29
C GLY A 228 -21.54 -3.91 -6.12
N LYS A 229 -21.41 -2.76 -5.45
CA LYS A 229 -21.11 -1.47 -6.09
C LYS A 229 -19.85 -0.86 -5.49
N TYR A 230 -18.94 -0.46 -6.38
CA TYR A 230 -17.77 0.31 -5.99
C TYR A 230 -18.17 1.70 -5.47
N VAL A 231 -17.62 2.07 -4.33
CA VAL A 231 -17.76 3.38 -3.69
C VAL A 231 -16.47 4.16 -3.90
N LEU A 232 -16.59 5.34 -4.51
CA LEU A 232 -15.47 6.25 -4.73
C LEU A 232 -15.15 6.99 -3.42
N GLU A 233 -13.89 6.94 -2.99
CA GLU A 233 -13.42 7.58 -1.76
C GLU A 233 -12.55 8.81 -2.08
N ALA A 234 -13.20 9.93 -2.37
CA ALA A 234 -12.53 11.21 -2.58
C ALA A 234 -12.05 11.80 -1.25
N CYS A 235 -10.77 12.17 -1.16
CA CYS A 235 -10.11 12.54 0.10
C CYS A 235 -9.45 13.92 0.04
N THR A 236 -9.24 14.52 1.22
CA THR A 236 -8.54 15.79 1.43
C THR A 236 -7.14 15.50 1.99
N PRO A 237 -6.11 16.34 1.72
CA PRO A 237 -4.79 16.13 2.31
C PRO A 237 -4.84 15.95 3.82
N GLY A 238 -4.12 14.94 4.32
CA GLY A 238 -4.07 14.58 5.74
C GLY A 238 -5.16 13.65 6.22
N ASP A 239 -6.14 13.28 5.40
CA ASP A 239 -7.00 12.13 5.71
C ASP A 239 -6.17 10.84 5.87
N LEU A 240 -6.74 9.80 6.47
CA LEU A 240 -6.19 8.43 6.44
C LEU A 240 -7.27 7.48 5.96
N VAL A 241 -6.94 6.61 5.01
CA VAL A 241 -7.78 5.48 4.60
C VAL A 241 -7.10 4.19 5.05
N LEU A 242 -7.75 3.47 5.96
CA LEU A 242 -7.40 2.11 6.36
C LEU A 242 -7.96 1.14 5.34
N ILE A 243 -7.15 0.16 4.93
CA ILE A 243 -7.46 -0.78 3.85
C ILE A 243 -7.20 -2.20 4.35
N HIS A 244 -8.24 -2.99 4.55
CA HIS A 244 -8.10 -4.40 4.85
C HIS A 244 -7.46 -5.13 3.66
N GLY A 245 -6.46 -5.99 3.89
CA GLY A 245 -5.68 -6.60 2.82
C GLY A 245 -6.50 -7.39 1.79
N SER A 246 -7.66 -7.91 2.19
CA SER A 246 -8.58 -8.66 1.32
C SER A 246 -9.69 -7.81 0.68
N VAL A 247 -9.80 -6.51 0.97
CA VAL A 247 -10.82 -5.66 0.34
C VAL A 247 -10.44 -5.37 -1.11
N LEU A 248 -11.38 -5.55 -2.03
CA LEU A 248 -11.19 -5.20 -3.42
C LEU A 248 -11.22 -3.69 -3.61
N HIS A 249 -10.18 -3.17 -4.23
CA HIS A 249 -10.06 -1.76 -4.50
C HIS A 249 -9.28 -1.49 -5.80
N LYS A 250 -9.46 -0.27 -6.33
CA LYS A 250 -8.86 0.19 -7.59
C LYS A 250 -8.67 1.70 -7.63
N SER A 251 -7.96 2.20 -8.63
CA SER A 251 -7.94 3.64 -8.95
C SER A 251 -7.87 3.91 -10.45
N GLU A 252 -8.73 4.77 -10.94
CA GLU A 252 -8.77 5.17 -12.35
C GLU A 252 -7.53 6.00 -12.74
N ARG A 253 -7.16 6.02 -14.01
CA ARG A 253 -6.07 6.85 -14.55
C ARG A 253 -6.27 8.34 -14.19
N ASN A 254 -5.18 9.01 -13.81
CA ASN A 254 -5.22 10.47 -13.61
C ASN A 254 -5.27 11.17 -14.98
N THR A 255 -6.43 11.72 -15.32
CA THR A 255 -6.63 12.48 -16.57
C THR A 255 -6.52 13.99 -16.37
N SER A 256 -6.41 14.45 -15.12
CA SER A 256 -6.35 15.85 -14.72
C SER A 256 -4.97 16.50 -14.94
N THR A 257 -4.90 17.80 -14.71
CA THR A 257 -3.67 18.62 -14.74
C THR A 257 -2.92 18.65 -13.41
N HIS A 258 -3.42 17.96 -12.38
CA HIS A 258 -2.82 17.97 -11.04
C HIS A 258 -2.23 16.60 -10.71
N THR A 259 -1.12 16.58 -9.96
CA THR A 259 -0.62 15.35 -9.32
C THR A 259 -1.63 14.86 -8.27
N ARG A 260 -1.45 13.61 -7.84
CA ARG A 260 -2.12 13.07 -6.66
C ARG A 260 -1.08 12.31 -5.84
N PHE A 261 -0.27 13.05 -5.08
CA PHE A 261 0.67 12.44 -4.16
C PHE A 261 -0.07 11.80 -2.99
N ALA A 262 0.25 10.55 -2.70
CA ALA A 262 -0.21 9.84 -1.52
C ALA A 262 0.95 9.05 -0.91
N TYR A 263 1.09 9.10 0.41
CA TYR A 263 1.96 8.21 1.15
C TYR A 263 1.16 6.98 1.56
N THR A 264 1.73 5.79 1.40
CA THR A 264 1.10 4.57 1.87
C THR A 264 2.13 3.65 2.51
N PHE A 265 1.71 2.92 3.53
CA PHE A 265 2.49 1.83 4.08
C PHE A 265 1.57 0.68 4.44
N HIS A 266 2.15 -0.51 4.52
CA HIS A 266 1.45 -1.73 4.87
C HIS A 266 2.10 -2.35 6.09
N MET A 267 1.26 -2.89 6.97
CA MET A 267 1.71 -3.76 8.05
C MET A 267 1.12 -5.16 7.87
N ILE A 268 1.78 -6.14 8.47
CA ILE A 268 1.33 -7.52 8.55
C ILE A 268 1.47 -8.01 9.98
N GLU A 269 0.80 -9.11 10.30
CA GLU A 269 1.00 -9.82 11.55
C GLU A 269 2.37 -10.51 11.55
N SER A 270 3.07 -10.49 12.69
CA SER A 270 4.38 -11.14 12.82
C SER A 270 4.27 -12.62 13.24
N PRO A 271 5.31 -13.45 12.99
CA PRO A 271 5.37 -14.81 13.54
C PRO A 271 5.31 -14.81 15.08
N PRO A 272 4.67 -15.83 15.71
CA PRO A 272 4.11 -17.03 15.11
C PRO A 272 2.64 -16.90 14.67
N TYR A 273 2.06 -15.70 14.73
CA TYR A 273 0.62 -15.49 14.54
C TYR A 273 0.19 -15.54 13.07
N ALA A 274 1.09 -15.14 12.16
CA ALA A 274 0.95 -15.40 10.72
C ALA A 274 2.29 -15.82 10.11
N GLU A 275 2.23 -16.72 9.13
CA GLU A 275 3.39 -17.13 8.34
C GLU A 275 3.63 -16.12 7.22
N TYR A 276 4.83 -15.53 7.17
CA TYR A 276 5.28 -14.71 6.03
C TYR A 276 6.00 -15.60 5.02
N ASP A 277 5.41 -15.76 3.84
CA ASP A 277 5.88 -16.74 2.87
C ASP A 277 7.23 -16.35 2.22
N ALA A 278 8.16 -17.30 2.16
CA ALA A 278 9.51 -17.10 1.61
C ALA A 278 9.53 -16.83 0.09
N LYS A 279 8.41 -17.09 -0.61
CA LYS A 279 8.24 -16.78 -2.02
C LYS A 279 7.73 -15.35 -2.25
N ASN A 280 7.32 -14.61 -1.23
CA ASN A 280 6.88 -13.21 -1.41
C ASN A 280 7.97 -12.41 -2.14
N TRP A 281 7.54 -11.52 -3.04
CA TRP A 281 8.44 -10.67 -3.82
C TRP A 281 9.30 -9.79 -2.91
N LEU A 282 8.75 -9.31 -1.80
CA LEU A 282 9.48 -8.57 -0.78
C LEU A 282 9.96 -9.58 0.27
N GLN A 283 11.21 -9.48 0.67
CA GLN A 283 11.76 -10.28 1.76
C GLN A 283 12.55 -9.35 2.68
N PRO A 284 12.43 -9.51 4.02
CA PRO A 284 13.26 -8.76 4.94
C PRO A 284 14.73 -9.19 4.76
N THR A 285 15.66 -8.30 5.05
CA THR A 285 17.08 -8.66 5.10
C THR A 285 17.52 -8.85 6.54
N PRO A 286 18.59 -9.62 6.81
CA PRO A 286 19.13 -9.72 8.17
C PRO A 286 19.53 -8.36 8.78
N LYS A 287 19.81 -7.35 7.94
CA LYS A 287 20.18 -6.00 8.38
C LYS A 287 18.96 -5.10 8.62
N THR A 288 17.84 -5.40 7.96
CA THR A 288 16.61 -4.60 7.97
C THR A 288 15.42 -5.56 8.12
N PRO A 289 15.23 -6.16 9.31
CA PRO A 289 13.99 -6.88 9.61
C PRO A 289 12.80 -5.90 9.60
N PHE A 290 11.58 -6.42 9.47
CA PHE A 290 10.39 -5.58 9.56
C PHE A 290 10.27 -4.99 10.97
N PRO A 291 10.20 -3.66 11.12
CA PRO A 291 10.12 -3.03 12.43
C PRO A 291 8.72 -3.21 13.02
N HIS A 292 8.64 -3.49 14.32
CA HIS A 292 7.38 -3.54 15.04
C HIS A 292 6.72 -2.16 15.12
N ILE A 293 5.40 -2.11 14.95
CA ILE A 293 4.61 -0.88 15.01
C ILE A 293 4.30 -0.50 16.46
N LEU A 294 3.99 -1.50 17.29
CA LEU A 294 3.60 -1.31 18.69
C LEU A 294 4.81 -1.48 19.61
N ASP A 295 4.87 -0.69 20.68
CA ASP A 295 5.87 -0.88 21.74
C ASP A 295 5.57 -2.13 22.60
N ALA A 296 4.30 -2.54 22.64
CA ALA A 296 3.83 -3.75 23.31
C ALA A 296 2.71 -4.40 22.48
N PRO A 297 2.72 -5.74 22.31
CA PRO A 297 1.67 -6.43 21.57
C PRO A 297 0.27 -6.25 22.17
N ASN A 298 -0.75 -6.30 21.32
CA ASN A 298 -2.14 -6.35 21.72
C ASN A 298 -2.44 -7.68 22.42
N SER A 299 -3.11 -7.64 23.58
CA SER A 299 -3.49 -8.85 24.33
C SER A 299 -4.67 -9.60 23.72
N THR A 300 -5.42 -8.96 22.81
CA THR A 300 -6.58 -9.51 22.14
C THR A 300 -6.60 -9.11 20.67
N VAL A 301 -6.98 -10.04 19.81
CA VAL A 301 -7.20 -9.82 18.38
C VAL A 301 -8.65 -10.15 18.04
N VAL A 302 -9.26 -9.38 17.15
CA VAL A 302 -10.60 -9.61 16.62
C VAL A 302 -10.47 -9.91 15.12
N PRO A 303 -10.75 -11.15 14.67
CA PRO A 303 -10.76 -11.48 13.26
C PRO A 303 -11.72 -10.60 12.46
N VAL A 304 -11.28 -10.10 11.32
CA VAL A 304 -12.08 -9.27 10.42
C VAL A 304 -12.09 -9.89 9.03
N GLY A 305 -13.05 -10.78 8.77
CA GLY A 305 -13.12 -11.51 7.50
C GLY A 305 -12.36 -12.83 7.49
N ALA A 306 -12.21 -13.38 6.28
CA ALA A 306 -11.76 -14.75 6.02
C ALA A 306 -10.30 -15.00 6.40
#